data_AF-A0A3M6VB10-F1
#
_entry.id   AF-A0A3M6VB10-F1
#
_cell.length_a   1.000
_cell.length_b   1.000
_cell.length_c   1.000
_cell.angle_alpha   90.00
_cell.angle_beta   90.00
_cell.angle_gamma   90.00
#
_symmetry.space_group_name_H-M   'P 1'
#
loop_
_entity.id
_entity.type
_entity.pdbx_description
1 polymer ?
#
loop_
_entity_poly.entity_id
_entity_poly.type
_entity_poly.pdbx_seq_one_letter_code
_entity_poly.pdbx_strand_id
1 'polypeptide(L)'
;MTTMALVAQQQQQDRANMASYLFEKHLNHQDGVAGTLNIRLISARNLRAAVSSMFWVHTCNPYVIFRVGKQSVRSSTIPTNNNPTWRREFLEVKLPKLDLKRHPLGEHSDVRLELILDVMNEDSLTGKATEAVGMINGSVIGTAVVDFTSLVEGKEDVMDQWIPLSGTLPLAGSGDSSGKKKQHPEAELNLGEVRIVLQYEPHGMEPRLSDVIKFEGFGSYPSSVLGPIEDLELHVKKTSGSYLLCSYTTPSGYEAALRVHRNNVFVVHRGSVFDRFYESCVVEPLEFMISTPIGQSAKEVLRPYMNVARAFSGPALVATKATLMTTYRASSAAIGAVLESLDK
;
A
#
# COMPACT_ATOMS: atom_id res chain seq x y z
N MET A 1 3.57 -7.83 56.11
CA MET A 1 2.57 -8.32 55.13
C MET A 1 1.96 -7.18 54.30
N THR A 2 1.76 -5.99 54.86
CA THR A 2 1.14 -4.83 54.19
C THR A 2 1.99 -4.22 53.05
N THR A 3 3.31 -4.24 53.16
CA THR A 3 4.22 -3.72 52.12
C THR A 3 4.27 -4.58 50.87
N MET A 4 4.25 -5.91 51.01
CA MET A 4 4.20 -6.81 49.85
C MET A 4 2.86 -6.76 49.12
N ALA A 5 1.76 -6.52 49.83
CA ALA A 5 0.44 -6.34 49.22
C ALA A 5 0.36 -5.05 48.38
N LEU A 6 0.96 -3.95 48.86
CA LEU A 6 1.05 -2.69 48.12
C LEU A 6 1.92 -2.83 46.86
N VAL A 7 3.06 -3.52 46.94
CA VAL A 7 3.92 -3.77 45.77
C VAL A 7 3.22 -4.66 44.74
N ALA A 8 2.49 -5.69 45.19
CA ALA A 8 1.72 -6.56 44.29
C ALA A 8 0.57 -5.81 43.61
N GLN A 9 -0.15 -4.96 44.35
CA GLN A 9 -1.19 -4.10 43.77
C GLN A 9 -0.61 -3.11 42.76
N GLN A 10 0.55 -2.52 43.05
CA GLN A 10 1.21 -1.59 42.13
C GLN A 10 1.68 -2.30 40.86
N GLN A 11 2.26 -3.50 40.97
CA GLN A 11 2.60 -4.33 39.80
C GLN A 11 1.36 -4.75 38.99
N GLN A 12 0.22 -5.02 39.63
CA GLN A 12 -1.02 -5.31 38.92
C GLN A 12 -1.59 -4.08 38.21
N GLN A 13 -1.51 -2.90 38.84
CA GLN A 13 -1.91 -1.63 38.25
C GLN A 13 -1.03 -1.28 37.03
N ASP A 14 0.28 -1.43 37.17
CA ASP A 14 1.25 -1.21 36.09
C ASP A 14 1.03 -2.19 34.94
N ARG A 15 0.74 -3.46 35.25
CA ARG A 15 0.41 -4.48 34.25
C ARG A 15 -0.91 -4.21 33.54
N ALA A 16 -1.91 -3.69 34.23
CA ALA A 16 -3.18 -3.28 33.64
C ALA A 16 -3.01 -2.05 32.74
N ASN A 17 -2.21 -1.06 33.15
CA ASN A 17 -1.82 0.06 32.32
C ASN A 17 -1.02 -0.39 31.09
N MET A 18 -0.13 -1.38 31.22
CA MET A 18 0.60 -1.95 30.08
C MET A 18 -0.30 -2.68 29.07
N ALA A 19 -1.46 -3.19 29.49
CA ALA A 19 -2.37 -3.91 28.61
C ALA A 19 -2.99 -3.02 27.52
N SER A 20 -3.24 -1.74 27.80
CA SER A 20 -3.72 -0.79 26.78
C SER A 20 -2.66 -0.50 25.72
N TYR A 21 -1.38 -0.43 26.11
CA TYR A 21 -0.25 -0.20 25.18
C TYR A 21 0.18 -1.46 24.41
N LEU A 22 -0.20 -2.65 24.87
CA LEU A 22 0.02 -3.93 24.16
C LEU A 22 -0.90 -4.10 22.94
N PHE A 23 -2.09 -3.50 23.01
CA PHE A 23 -3.18 -3.75 22.07
C PHE A 23 -3.49 -2.59 21.14
N GLU A 24 -2.91 -1.41 21.37
CA GLU A 24 -2.91 -0.31 20.39
C GLU A 24 -1.94 -0.63 19.23
N LYS A 25 -2.15 -1.79 18.63
CA LYS A 25 -1.35 -2.34 17.54
C LYS A 25 -1.80 -1.62 16.27
N HIS A 26 -0.91 -0.77 15.74
CA HIS A 26 -0.81 -0.42 14.32
C HIS A 26 -1.93 0.39 13.64
N LEU A 27 -3.12 0.57 14.23
CA LEU A 27 -4.26 1.15 13.51
C LEU A 27 -4.38 2.68 13.65
N ASN A 28 -4.10 3.25 14.83
CA ASN A 28 -4.36 4.68 15.08
C ASN A 28 -3.13 5.59 14.93
N HIS A 29 -1.92 5.04 15.04
CA HIS A 29 -0.67 5.82 15.05
C HIS A 29 0.00 5.94 13.68
N GLN A 30 -0.44 5.13 12.70
CA GLN A 30 0.05 5.26 11.33
C GLN A 30 -0.89 6.19 10.58
N ASP A 31 -0.37 7.34 10.16
CA ASP A 31 -1.01 8.18 9.14
C ASP A 31 -1.04 7.41 7.80
N GLY A 32 -1.84 6.35 7.70
CA GLY A 32 -1.96 5.52 6.51
C GLY A 32 -2.26 4.04 6.77
N VAL A 33 -2.86 3.37 5.78
CA VAL A 33 -3.13 1.93 5.78
C VAL A 33 -1.90 1.19 5.26
N ALA A 34 -1.26 0.35 6.08
CA ALA A 34 -0.20 -0.55 5.66
C ALA A 34 -0.44 -1.94 6.27
N GLY A 35 -0.23 -3.01 5.50
CA GLY A 35 -0.44 -4.36 6.02
C GLY A 35 -0.33 -5.45 4.98
N THR A 36 -0.79 -6.64 5.34
CA THR A 36 -0.82 -7.80 4.45
C THR A 36 -2.28 -8.21 4.24
N LEU A 37 -2.69 -8.27 2.98
CA LEU A 37 -3.97 -8.85 2.59
C LEU A 37 -3.77 -10.34 2.34
N ASN A 38 -4.37 -11.15 3.20
CA ASN A 38 -4.38 -12.59 3.11
C ASN A 38 -5.59 -13.03 2.30
N ILE A 39 -5.34 -13.65 1.15
CA ILE A 39 -6.34 -14.08 0.18
C ILE A 39 -6.41 -15.60 0.22
N ARG A 40 -7.56 -16.14 0.60
CA ARG A 40 -7.85 -17.57 0.55
C ARG A 40 -8.85 -17.88 -0.55
N LEU A 41 -8.37 -18.51 -1.62
CA LEU A 41 -9.21 -18.98 -2.71
C LEU A 41 -9.84 -20.33 -2.32
N ILE A 42 -11.17 -20.39 -2.21
CA ILE A 42 -11.85 -21.62 -1.77
C ILE A 42 -12.27 -22.48 -2.96
N SER A 43 -13.09 -21.92 -3.84
CA SER A 43 -13.71 -22.65 -4.93
C SER A 43 -14.33 -21.71 -5.95
N ALA A 44 -14.51 -22.17 -7.18
CA ALA A 44 -15.39 -21.54 -8.14
C ALA A 44 -16.51 -22.51 -8.55
N ARG A 45 -17.64 -21.97 -9.01
CA ARG A 45 -18.77 -22.75 -9.50
C ARG A 45 -19.29 -22.20 -10.83
N ASN A 46 -19.81 -23.11 -11.64
CA ASN A 46 -20.43 -22.80 -12.93
C ASN A 46 -19.50 -22.04 -13.91
N LEU A 47 -18.20 -22.36 -13.92
CA LEU A 47 -17.29 -21.78 -14.90
C LEU A 47 -17.60 -22.30 -16.30
N ARG A 48 -17.66 -21.39 -17.28
CA ARG A 48 -17.95 -21.71 -18.68
C ARG A 48 -16.68 -21.72 -19.52
N ALA A 49 -16.46 -22.80 -20.25
CA ALA A 49 -15.36 -22.89 -21.20
C ALA A 49 -15.55 -21.90 -22.35
N ALA A 50 -14.48 -21.21 -22.76
CA ALA A 50 -14.50 -20.24 -23.85
C ALA A 50 -14.83 -20.85 -25.22
N VAL A 51 -14.70 -22.17 -25.38
CA VAL A 51 -15.01 -22.89 -26.62
C VAL A 51 -15.79 -24.16 -26.28
N SER A 52 -17.09 -24.16 -26.58
CA SER A 52 -17.88 -25.38 -26.73
C SER A 52 -18.03 -25.62 -28.22
N SER A 53 -17.15 -26.44 -28.80
CA SER A 53 -17.41 -26.97 -30.13
C SER A 53 -18.50 -28.02 -30.01
N MET A 54 -19.43 -28.03 -30.97
CA MET A 54 -20.66 -28.83 -31.01
C MET A 54 -20.46 -30.36 -30.82
N PHE A 55 -19.21 -30.83 -30.83
CA PHE A 55 -18.81 -32.23 -30.74
C PHE A 55 -18.00 -32.63 -29.51
N TRP A 56 -17.53 -31.68 -28.67
CA TRP A 56 -16.74 -31.99 -27.47
C TRP A 56 -17.08 -31.06 -26.30
N VAL A 57 -17.40 -31.65 -25.15
CA VAL A 57 -17.51 -30.93 -23.87
C VAL A 57 -16.09 -30.63 -23.40
N HIS A 58 -15.57 -29.45 -23.73
CA HIS A 58 -14.27 -29.02 -23.20
C HIS A 58 -14.44 -28.62 -21.73
N THR A 59 -13.73 -29.32 -20.85
CA THR A 59 -13.57 -28.96 -19.44
C THR A 59 -12.54 -27.84 -19.31
N CYS A 60 -12.79 -26.88 -18.42
CA CYS A 60 -11.84 -25.80 -18.15
C CYS A 60 -10.64 -26.31 -17.34
N ASN A 61 -9.48 -25.70 -17.53
CA ASN A 61 -8.32 -25.74 -16.66
C ASN A 61 -8.21 -24.38 -15.94
N PRO A 62 -9.09 -24.07 -14.95
CA PRO A 62 -9.14 -22.76 -14.36
C PRO A 62 -7.94 -22.48 -13.42
N TYR A 63 -7.47 -21.23 -13.48
CA TYR A 63 -6.65 -20.59 -12.47
C TYR A 63 -7.11 -19.13 -12.29
N VAL A 64 -6.77 -18.52 -11.15
CA VAL A 64 -7.20 -17.16 -10.80
C VAL A 64 -5.97 -16.28 -10.63
N ILE A 65 -6.04 -15.06 -11.15
CA ILE A 65 -5.07 -14.01 -10.90
C ILE A 65 -5.72 -12.94 -10.05
N PHE A 66 -5.09 -12.65 -8.92
CA PHE A 66 -5.47 -11.58 -8.01
C PHE A 66 -4.59 -10.37 -8.30
N ARG A 67 -5.19 -9.20 -8.56
CA ARG A 67 -4.47 -7.94 -8.80
C ARG A 67 -4.89 -6.89 -7.78
N VAL A 68 -3.90 -6.27 -7.15
CA VAL A 68 -4.06 -5.14 -6.23
C VAL A 68 -3.06 -4.05 -6.64
N GLY A 69 -3.57 -2.97 -7.25
CA GLY A 69 -2.73 -1.91 -7.82
C GLY A 69 -1.73 -2.45 -8.85
N LYS A 70 -0.43 -2.42 -8.52
CA LYS A 70 0.67 -2.91 -9.38
C LYS A 70 1.12 -4.34 -9.07
N GLN A 71 0.58 -4.96 -8.03
CA GLN A 71 0.95 -6.32 -7.61
C GLN A 71 -0.07 -7.31 -8.17
N SER A 72 0.43 -8.46 -8.63
CA SER A 72 -0.40 -9.55 -9.12
C SER A 72 0.10 -10.89 -8.58
N VAL A 73 -0.81 -11.72 -8.09
CA VAL A 73 -0.50 -13.06 -7.59
C VAL A 73 -1.36 -14.08 -8.34
N ARG A 74 -0.75 -15.16 -8.82
CA ARG A 74 -1.41 -16.22 -9.59
C ARG A 74 -1.65 -17.45 -8.71
N SER A 75 -2.83 -18.04 -8.85
CA SER A 75 -3.20 -19.29 -8.20
C SER A 75 -2.72 -20.53 -8.97
N SER A 76 -2.78 -21.69 -8.33
CA SER A 76 -2.57 -22.99 -8.95
C SER A 76 -3.66 -23.32 -9.98
N THR A 77 -3.29 -23.98 -11.08
CA THR A 77 -4.24 -24.45 -12.08
C THR A 77 -4.86 -25.78 -11.63
N ILE A 78 -6.19 -25.86 -11.66
CA ILE A 78 -6.90 -27.15 -11.48
C ILE A 78 -7.28 -27.67 -12.86
N PRO A 79 -6.77 -28.83 -13.31
CA PRO A 79 -7.09 -29.35 -14.63
C PRO A 79 -8.52 -29.90 -14.70
N THR A 80 -9.13 -29.75 -15.87
CA THR A 80 -10.36 -30.38 -16.32
C THR A 80 -11.52 -30.34 -15.32
N ASN A 81 -11.77 -29.19 -14.69
CA ASN A 81 -12.84 -29.01 -13.72
C ASN A 81 -13.53 -27.64 -13.84
N ASN A 82 -14.86 -27.65 -14.04
CA ASN A 82 -15.68 -26.44 -14.13
C ASN A 82 -16.16 -25.93 -12.76
N ASN A 83 -15.99 -26.73 -11.70
CA ASN A 83 -16.23 -26.37 -10.30
C ASN A 83 -14.97 -26.63 -9.46
N PRO A 84 -13.87 -25.92 -9.76
CA PRO A 84 -12.59 -26.12 -9.10
C PRO A 84 -12.64 -25.78 -7.61
N THR A 85 -11.86 -26.50 -6.80
CA THR A 85 -11.72 -26.24 -5.36
C THR A 85 -10.26 -26.14 -4.96
N TRP A 86 -9.84 -24.97 -4.49
CA TRP A 86 -8.46 -24.64 -4.11
C TRP A 86 -8.27 -24.61 -2.58
N ARG A 87 -8.91 -25.53 -1.83
CA ARG A 87 -9.06 -25.48 -0.35
C ARG A 87 -7.78 -25.19 0.48
N ARG A 88 -6.59 -25.37 -0.09
CA ARG A 88 -5.27 -25.17 0.53
C ARG A 88 -4.50 -23.96 -0.01
N GLU A 89 -5.08 -23.22 -0.94
CA GLU A 89 -4.43 -22.08 -1.57
C GLU A 89 -4.57 -20.83 -0.71
N PHE A 90 -3.41 -20.31 -0.33
CA PHE A 90 -3.27 -19.12 0.49
C PHE A 90 -2.25 -18.21 -0.18
N LEU A 91 -2.69 -17.00 -0.52
CA LEU A 91 -1.92 -16.02 -1.26
C LEU A 91 -1.82 -14.76 -0.40
N GLU A 92 -0.64 -14.17 -0.35
CA GLU A 92 -0.38 -12.96 0.44
C GLU A 92 -0.03 -11.79 -0.48
N VAL A 93 -0.67 -10.65 -0.26
CA VAL A 93 -0.37 -9.41 -0.98
C VAL A 93 -0.01 -8.32 0.03
N LYS A 94 1.16 -7.71 -0.13
CA LYS A 94 1.60 -6.63 0.75
C LYS A 94 0.98 -5.30 0.31
N LEU A 95 0.16 -4.69 1.15
CA LEU A 95 -0.41 -3.37 0.91
C LEU A 95 0.61 -2.28 1.31
N PRO A 96 1.11 -1.47 0.36
CA PRO A 96 1.98 -0.34 0.69
C PRO A 96 1.19 0.73 1.44
N LYS A 97 1.87 1.53 2.27
CA LYS A 97 1.25 2.64 3.03
C LYS A 97 0.47 3.56 2.10
N LEU A 98 -0.86 3.50 2.18
CA LEU A 98 -1.73 4.50 1.60
C LEU A 98 -1.74 5.71 2.52
N ASP A 99 -1.25 6.86 2.05
CA ASP A 99 -1.18 8.09 2.83
C ASP A 99 -2.59 8.69 2.98
N LEU A 100 -3.29 8.36 4.08
CA LEU A 100 -4.66 8.80 4.39
C LEU A 100 -4.78 10.33 4.45
N LYS A 101 -3.68 11.04 4.78
CA LYS A 101 -3.66 12.51 4.84
C LYS A 101 -3.67 13.17 3.46
N ARG A 102 -3.29 12.47 2.39
CA ARG A 102 -3.36 13.01 1.02
C ARG A 102 -4.73 12.77 0.36
N HIS A 103 -5.49 11.79 0.85
CA HIS A 103 -6.83 11.46 0.38
C HIS A 103 -7.70 11.07 1.60
N PRO A 104 -8.37 12.03 2.24
CA PRO A 104 -9.17 11.72 3.43
C PRO A 104 -10.26 10.75 3.03
N LEU A 105 -10.37 9.60 3.72
CA LEU A 105 -11.48 8.65 3.62
C LEU A 105 -12.74 9.26 4.27
N GLY A 106 -13.24 10.37 3.72
CA GLY A 106 -14.55 10.90 4.05
C GLY A 106 -15.65 10.16 3.28
N GLU A 107 -16.92 10.41 3.62
CA GLU A 107 -18.10 9.85 2.93
C GLU A 107 -18.13 10.08 1.39
N HIS A 108 -17.19 10.88 0.85
CA HIS A 108 -17.02 11.19 -0.57
C HIS A 108 -15.57 11.03 -1.08
N SER A 109 -14.75 10.16 -0.49
CA SER A 109 -13.40 9.88 -0.98
C SER A 109 -13.35 8.79 -2.05
N ASP A 110 -12.73 9.06 -3.19
CA ASP A 110 -12.61 8.15 -4.34
C ASP A 110 -11.57 7.01 -4.18
N VAL A 111 -10.99 6.82 -3.00
CA VAL A 111 -9.97 5.76 -2.80
C VAL A 111 -10.65 4.46 -2.35
N ARG A 112 -11.23 3.75 -3.31
CA ARG A 112 -11.69 2.38 -3.11
C ARG A 112 -10.52 1.42 -3.28
N LEU A 113 -10.30 0.57 -2.29
CA LEU A 113 -9.32 -0.50 -2.40
C LEU A 113 -9.96 -1.69 -3.11
N GLU A 114 -9.63 -1.81 -4.39
CA GLU A 114 -10.19 -2.82 -5.27
C GLU A 114 -9.22 -3.99 -5.45
N LEU A 115 -9.76 -5.19 -5.26
CA LEU A 115 -9.14 -6.45 -5.64
C LEU A 115 -9.77 -6.90 -6.96
N ILE A 116 -8.96 -6.94 -8.02
CA ILE A 116 -9.41 -7.44 -9.33
C ILE A 116 -9.06 -8.93 -9.40
N LEU A 117 -10.05 -9.72 -9.79
CA LEU A 117 -10.01 -11.17 -9.92
C LEU A 117 -10.15 -11.53 -11.38
N ASP A 118 -9.13 -12.09 -12.02
CA ASP A 118 -9.26 -12.64 -13.37
C ASP A 118 -9.22 -14.16 -13.31
N VAL A 119 -10.32 -14.79 -13.73
CA VAL A 119 -10.39 -16.24 -13.89
C VAL A 119 -9.99 -16.58 -15.31
N MET A 120 -8.96 -17.39 -15.45
CA MET A 120 -8.35 -17.74 -16.73
C MET A 120 -8.41 -19.24 -16.97
N ASN A 121 -8.50 -19.62 -18.24
CA ASN A 121 -8.38 -20.99 -18.71
C ASN A 121 -6.97 -21.24 -19.24
N GLU A 122 -6.27 -22.26 -18.73
CA GLU A 122 -4.99 -22.70 -19.31
C GLU A 122 -5.23 -23.58 -20.55
N ASP A 123 -5.12 -22.97 -21.73
CA ASP A 123 -5.25 -23.67 -23.02
C ASP A 123 -3.95 -24.42 -23.35
N SER A 124 -3.97 -25.75 -23.25
CA SER A 124 -2.80 -26.58 -23.48
C SER A 124 -2.42 -26.74 -24.98
N LEU A 125 -3.17 -26.15 -25.92
CA LEU A 125 -3.07 -26.44 -27.36
C LEU A 125 -3.03 -25.23 -28.30
N THR A 126 -3.29 -24.01 -27.84
CA THR A 126 -3.26 -22.83 -28.71
C THR A 126 -2.70 -21.63 -27.97
N GLY A 127 -1.43 -21.31 -28.25
CA GLY A 127 -0.79 -20.06 -27.83
C GLY A 127 -1.36 -18.82 -28.54
N LYS A 128 -2.68 -18.64 -28.53
CA LYS A 128 -3.32 -17.40 -28.92
C LYS A 128 -3.79 -16.68 -27.66
N ALA A 129 -2.86 -15.90 -27.13
CA ALA A 129 -3.06 -14.94 -26.07
C ALA A 129 -4.15 -13.92 -26.45
N THR A 130 -5.09 -13.66 -25.56
CA THR A 130 -5.84 -12.40 -25.59
C THR A 130 -4.90 -11.27 -25.15
N GLU A 131 -4.46 -10.45 -26.11
CA GLU A 131 -3.49 -9.35 -25.95
C GLU A 131 -3.94 -8.24 -24.98
N ALA A 132 -5.18 -8.26 -24.48
CA ALA A 132 -5.72 -7.23 -23.58
C ALA A 132 -5.06 -7.18 -22.18
N VAL A 133 -4.31 -8.22 -21.78
CA VAL A 133 -3.71 -8.32 -20.42
C VAL A 133 -2.19 -8.60 -20.46
N GLY A 134 -1.56 -8.59 -21.65
CA GLY A 134 -0.11 -8.79 -21.77
C GLY A 134 0.42 -10.16 -21.31
N MET A 135 -0.44 -11.19 -21.25
CA MET A 135 -0.08 -12.55 -20.83
C MET A 135 -0.05 -13.51 -22.02
N ILE A 136 0.95 -14.41 -22.03
CA ILE A 136 1.34 -15.19 -23.22
C ILE A 136 0.50 -16.49 -23.35
N ASN A 137 -0.08 -17.01 -22.26
CA ASN A 137 -0.80 -18.29 -22.25
C ASN A 137 -2.10 -18.21 -21.42
N GLY A 138 -3.26 -18.33 -22.08
CA GLY A 138 -4.56 -18.53 -21.45
C GLY A 138 -5.67 -17.61 -21.96
N SER A 139 -6.90 -18.08 -21.88
CA SER A 139 -8.12 -17.34 -22.28
C SER A 139 -8.86 -16.85 -21.04
N VAL A 140 -9.31 -15.59 -21.03
CA VAL A 140 -10.07 -15.02 -19.90
C VAL A 140 -11.48 -15.61 -19.89
N ILE A 141 -11.85 -16.27 -18.79
CA ILE A 141 -13.21 -16.80 -18.57
C ILE A 141 -14.12 -15.67 -18.04
N GLY A 142 -13.62 -14.88 -17.09
CA GLY A 142 -14.34 -13.74 -16.55
C GLY A 142 -13.50 -12.96 -15.52
N THR A 143 -13.86 -11.71 -15.31
CA THR A 143 -13.22 -10.78 -14.38
C THR A 143 -14.22 -10.34 -13.33
N ALA A 144 -13.79 -10.14 -12.09
CA ALA A 144 -14.59 -9.53 -11.05
C ALA A 144 -13.77 -8.51 -10.26
N VAL A 145 -14.46 -7.53 -9.67
CA VAL A 145 -13.85 -6.50 -8.83
C VAL A 145 -14.51 -6.55 -7.47
N VAL A 146 -13.70 -6.56 -6.42
CA VAL A 146 -14.15 -6.65 -5.02
C VAL A 146 -13.57 -5.47 -4.26
N ASP A 147 -14.46 -4.70 -3.64
CA ASP A 147 -14.06 -3.65 -2.70
C ASP A 147 -13.78 -4.29 -1.33
N PHE A 148 -12.56 -4.13 -0.82
CA PHE A 148 -12.16 -4.62 0.49
C PHE A 148 -11.86 -3.48 1.48
N THR A 149 -12.35 -2.27 1.19
CA THR A 149 -12.14 -1.09 2.04
C THR A 149 -12.70 -1.30 3.46
N SER A 150 -13.82 -2.05 3.62
CA SER A 150 -14.39 -2.39 4.94
C SER A 150 -13.44 -3.17 5.84
N LEU A 151 -12.64 -4.08 5.26
CA LEU A 151 -11.62 -4.85 5.97
C LEU A 151 -10.46 -3.98 6.43
N VAL A 152 -10.07 -3.04 5.59
CA VAL A 152 -8.96 -2.13 5.83
C VAL A 152 -9.29 -1.08 6.90
N GLU A 153 -10.53 -0.60 6.91
CA GLU A 153 -11.03 0.31 7.93
C GLU A 153 -11.27 -0.39 9.29
N GLY A 154 -11.17 -1.73 9.34
CA GLY A 154 -11.45 -2.51 10.55
C GLY A 154 -12.93 -2.58 10.91
N LYS A 155 -13.84 -2.29 9.97
CA LYS A 155 -15.29 -2.52 10.16
C LYS A 155 -15.61 -4.01 10.17
N GLU A 156 -14.83 -4.79 9.42
CA GLU A 156 -14.95 -6.23 9.28
C GLU A 156 -13.57 -6.87 9.48
N ASP A 157 -13.50 -7.98 10.22
CA ASP A 157 -12.24 -8.71 10.42
C ASP A 157 -11.94 -9.69 9.27
N VAL A 158 -12.99 -10.25 8.67
CA VAL A 158 -12.93 -11.27 7.63
C VAL A 158 -14.09 -11.08 6.65
N MET A 159 -13.79 -11.13 5.35
CA MET A 159 -14.79 -11.04 4.28
C MET A 159 -14.86 -12.38 3.54
N ASP A 160 -15.99 -13.07 3.62
CA ASP A 160 -16.26 -14.34 2.91
C ASP A 160 -17.45 -14.14 1.97
N GLN A 161 -17.18 -14.10 0.67
CA GLN A 161 -18.21 -13.81 -0.32
C GLN A 161 -18.06 -14.68 -1.58
N TRP A 162 -19.21 -15.03 -2.16
CA TRP A 162 -19.31 -15.49 -3.54
C TRP A 162 -19.43 -14.28 -4.46
N ILE A 163 -18.46 -14.13 -5.35
CA ILE A 163 -18.39 -13.01 -6.28
C ILE A 163 -18.73 -13.51 -7.69
N PRO A 164 -19.74 -12.91 -8.34
CA PRO A 164 -20.09 -13.24 -9.71
C PRO A 164 -19.04 -12.72 -10.68
N LEU A 165 -18.73 -13.52 -11.70
CA LEU A 165 -17.80 -13.15 -12.75
C LEU A 165 -18.52 -12.35 -13.84
N SER A 166 -17.94 -11.21 -14.20
CA SER A 166 -18.38 -10.35 -15.28
C SER A 166 -17.44 -10.48 -16.47
N GLY A 167 -17.96 -10.43 -17.70
CA GLY A 167 -17.11 -10.54 -18.87
C GLY A 167 -17.87 -10.73 -20.17
N THR A 168 -17.17 -10.46 -21.27
CA THR A 168 -17.64 -10.75 -22.62
C THR A 168 -16.89 -11.96 -23.14
N LEU A 169 -17.55 -13.12 -23.24
CA LEU A 169 -17.00 -14.21 -24.04
C LEU A 169 -16.93 -13.73 -25.50
N PRO A 170 -15.81 -13.90 -26.22
CA PRO A 170 -15.84 -13.76 -27.66
C PRO A 170 -16.74 -14.87 -28.20
N LEU A 171 -17.97 -14.53 -28.62
CA LEU A 171 -18.82 -15.46 -29.36
C LEU A 171 -18.08 -15.82 -30.65
N ALA A 172 -17.44 -16.99 -30.66
CA ALA A 172 -16.95 -17.58 -31.88
C ALA A 172 -18.16 -18.00 -32.73
N GLY A 173 -18.49 -17.18 -33.74
CA GLY A 173 -19.33 -17.59 -34.86
C GLY A 173 -20.60 -16.77 -35.09
N SER A 174 -20.46 -15.61 -35.73
CA SER A 174 -21.47 -15.15 -36.69
C SER A 174 -20.76 -14.75 -37.97
N GLY A 175 -20.79 -15.65 -38.96
CA GLY A 175 -20.40 -15.33 -40.31
C GLY A 175 -21.21 -14.13 -40.81
N ASP A 176 -20.49 -13.22 -41.44
CA ASP A 176 -21.02 -12.04 -42.09
C ASP A 176 -22.02 -12.45 -43.17
N SER A 177 -23.30 -12.18 -42.95
CA SER A 177 -24.26 -11.88 -44.01
C SER A 177 -25.48 -11.16 -43.45
N SER A 178 -25.45 -9.83 -43.62
CA SER A 178 -26.60 -8.96 -43.87
C SER A 178 -27.91 -9.24 -43.14
N GLY A 179 -28.25 -8.46 -42.12
CA GLY A 179 -29.64 -8.38 -41.65
C GLY A 179 -29.83 -7.62 -40.35
N LYS A 180 -30.33 -6.39 -40.47
CA LYS A 180 -30.87 -5.56 -39.37
C LYS A 180 -31.64 -6.41 -38.34
N LYS A 181 -31.25 -6.35 -37.05
CA LYS A 181 -32.18 -6.58 -35.92
C LYS A 181 -31.62 -6.09 -34.57
N LYS A 182 -32.35 -5.12 -34.02
CA LYS A 182 -32.64 -4.81 -32.60
C LYS A 182 -31.57 -5.16 -31.55
N GLN A 183 -31.05 -4.11 -30.90
CA GLN A 183 -30.56 -4.12 -29.52
C GLN A 183 -31.53 -4.91 -28.63
N HIS A 184 -31.10 -6.08 -28.17
CA HIS A 184 -31.66 -6.77 -27.02
C HIS A 184 -30.79 -6.41 -25.80
N PRO A 185 -31.38 -6.33 -24.59
CA PRO A 185 -30.66 -5.96 -23.38
C PRO A 185 -29.55 -6.97 -23.13
N GLU A 186 -28.40 -6.47 -22.68
CA GLU A 186 -27.25 -7.27 -22.25
C GLU A 186 -27.73 -8.35 -21.28
N ALA A 187 -27.93 -9.57 -21.78
CA ALA A 187 -28.24 -10.69 -20.92
C ALA A 187 -27.00 -10.88 -20.04
N GLU A 188 -27.15 -10.68 -18.73
CA GLU A 188 -26.17 -11.05 -17.71
C GLU A 188 -25.80 -12.51 -17.92
N LEU A 189 -24.73 -12.74 -18.69
CA LEU A 189 -24.18 -14.06 -18.88
C LEU A 189 -23.55 -14.43 -17.55
N ASN A 190 -24.19 -15.32 -16.80
CA ASN A 190 -23.58 -15.93 -15.61
C ASN A 190 -22.35 -16.73 -16.04
N LEU A 191 -21.16 -16.10 -15.96
CA LEU A 191 -19.86 -16.71 -16.31
C LEU A 191 -19.30 -17.58 -15.17
N GLY A 192 -20.07 -17.73 -14.10
CA GLY A 192 -19.71 -18.46 -12.89
C GLY A 192 -19.51 -17.52 -11.71
N GLU A 193 -19.22 -18.11 -10.56
CA GLU A 193 -18.95 -17.39 -9.33
C GLU A 193 -17.72 -17.96 -8.65
N VAL A 194 -16.98 -17.11 -7.95
CA VAL A 194 -15.78 -17.50 -7.20
C VAL A 194 -15.99 -17.16 -5.73
N ARG A 195 -15.71 -18.10 -4.85
CA ARG A 195 -15.68 -17.87 -3.41
C ARG A 195 -14.28 -17.57 -2.94
N ILE A 196 -14.11 -16.39 -2.35
CA ILE A 196 -12.86 -15.99 -1.71
C ILE A 196 -13.12 -15.60 -0.26
N VAL A 197 -12.11 -15.82 0.56
CA VAL A 197 -12.06 -15.29 1.92
C VAL A 197 -10.87 -14.36 2.01
N LEU A 198 -11.13 -13.10 2.36
CA LEU A 198 -10.13 -12.08 2.57
C LEU A 198 -9.98 -11.79 4.06
N GLN A 199 -8.74 -11.67 4.51
CA GLN A 199 -8.40 -11.24 5.85
C GLN A 199 -7.28 -10.21 5.76
N TYR A 200 -7.45 -9.08 6.42
CA TYR A 200 -6.42 -8.05 6.47
C TYR A 200 -5.68 -8.12 7.80
N GLU A 201 -4.36 -8.21 7.74
CA GLU A 201 -3.51 -8.10 8.92
C GLU A 201 -2.74 -6.78 8.86
N PRO A 202 -3.08 -5.78 9.70
CA PRO A 202 -2.37 -4.52 9.73
C PRO A 202 -0.94 -4.78 10.19
N HIS A 203 0.02 -4.33 9.39
CA HIS A 203 1.45 -4.41 9.69
C HIS A 203 2.04 -3.02 9.52
N GLY A 204 2.83 -2.57 10.48
CA GLY A 204 3.65 -1.39 10.26
C GLY A 204 4.63 -1.58 9.10
N MET A 205 4.94 -0.49 8.42
CA MET A 205 5.98 -0.51 7.40
C MET A 205 7.30 -0.94 8.03
N GLU A 206 8.00 -1.86 7.38
CA GLU A 206 9.38 -2.19 7.76
C GLU A 206 10.25 -0.93 7.61
N PRO A 207 10.98 -0.52 8.67
CA PRO A 207 11.83 0.65 8.64
C PRO A 207 13.05 0.44 7.75
N ARG A 208 13.31 1.41 6.87
CA ARG A 208 14.44 1.45 5.93
C ARG A 208 15.41 2.57 6.29
N LEU A 209 16.57 2.56 5.64
CA LEU A 209 17.55 3.65 5.76
C LEU A 209 16.93 4.98 5.32
N SER A 210 17.18 6.03 6.10
CA SER A 210 16.60 7.38 5.94
C SER A 210 15.07 7.46 6.14
N ASP A 211 14.44 6.44 6.74
CA ASP A 211 13.07 6.59 7.22
C ASP A 211 13.05 7.38 8.55
N VAL A 212 11.99 8.18 8.74
CA VAL A 212 11.68 8.82 10.02
C VAL A 212 10.74 7.91 10.78
N ILE A 213 11.16 7.49 11.96
CA ILE A 213 10.43 6.57 12.82
C ILE A 213 10.10 7.23 14.16
N LYS A 214 9.08 6.71 14.82
CA LYS A 214 8.73 7.04 16.21
C LYS A 214 8.54 5.75 16.99
N PHE A 215 8.62 5.84 18.31
CA PHE A 215 8.37 4.69 19.17
C PHE A 215 6.89 4.30 19.18
N GLU A 216 6.61 3.00 19.21
CA GLU A 216 5.27 2.42 19.32
C GLU A 216 5.09 1.72 20.67
N GLY A 217 3.88 1.77 21.24
CA GLY A 217 3.48 1.01 22.43
C GLY A 217 4.41 1.20 23.61
N PHE A 218 5.04 0.12 24.08
CA PHE A 218 5.99 0.13 25.21
C PHE A 218 7.18 1.08 25.05
N GLY A 219 7.59 1.39 23.80
CA GLY A 219 8.69 2.31 23.55
C GLY A 219 8.34 3.76 23.89
N SER A 220 7.05 4.11 23.88
CA SER A 220 6.53 5.46 24.20
C SER A 220 6.36 5.68 25.70
N TYR A 221 6.67 4.70 26.54
CA TYR A 221 6.37 4.78 27.96
C TYR A 221 7.25 5.83 28.67
N PRO A 222 6.68 6.76 29.44
CA PRO A 222 7.38 7.91 30.02
C PRO A 222 8.39 7.57 31.13
N SER A 223 8.58 6.29 31.46
CA SER A 223 9.64 5.84 32.38
C SER A 223 10.97 5.50 31.68
N SER A 224 11.08 5.73 30.38
CA SER A 224 12.35 5.52 29.67
C SER A 224 13.30 6.71 29.91
N VAL A 225 14.59 6.44 29.89
CA VAL A 225 15.69 7.42 30.10
C VAL A 225 15.67 8.56 29.05
N LEU A 226 14.84 8.45 28.03
CA LEU A 226 14.72 9.40 26.92
C LEU A 226 13.64 10.45 27.27
N GLY A 227 13.87 11.70 26.87
CA GLY A 227 12.93 12.81 27.05
C GLY A 227 11.55 12.56 26.40
N PRO A 228 10.61 13.51 26.44
CA PRO A 228 9.23 13.30 25.99
C PRO A 228 9.19 12.63 24.61
N ILE A 229 8.77 11.37 24.59
CA ILE A 229 9.03 10.42 23.50
C ILE A 229 8.08 10.67 22.32
N GLU A 230 6.93 11.31 22.58
CA GLU A 230 5.88 11.60 21.60
C GLU A 230 6.34 12.53 20.46
N ASP A 231 7.28 13.42 20.78
CA ASP A 231 7.84 14.40 19.83
C ASP A 231 9.21 13.97 19.26
N LEU A 232 9.75 12.82 19.69
CA LEU A 232 11.08 12.41 19.30
C LEU A 232 11.07 11.72 17.93
N GLU A 233 11.35 12.49 16.88
CA GLU A 233 11.58 11.97 15.54
C GLU A 233 12.97 11.33 15.44
N LEU A 234 12.99 10.04 15.12
CA LEU A 234 14.20 9.24 15.00
C LEU A 234 14.49 9.00 13.52
N HIS A 235 15.69 9.33 13.09
CA HIS A 235 16.15 9.06 11.72
C HIS A 235 16.93 7.74 11.67
N VAL A 236 16.51 6.81 10.81
CA VAL A 236 17.18 5.52 10.66
C VAL A 236 18.49 5.69 9.88
N LYS A 237 19.63 5.63 10.57
CA LYS A 237 20.97 5.69 9.96
C LYS A 237 21.43 4.32 9.45
N LYS A 238 21.15 3.26 10.21
CA LYS A 238 21.58 1.89 9.84
C LYS A 238 20.57 0.84 10.29
N THR A 239 20.34 -0.15 9.43
CA THR A 239 19.53 -1.33 9.75
C THR A 239 20.44 -2.54 9.92
N SER A 240 20.34 -3.25 11.04
CA SER A 240 21.11 -4.47 11.33
C SER A 240 20.18 -5.56 11.89
N GLY A 241 19.64 -6.37 10.99
CA GLY A 241 18.70 -7.45 11.34
C GLY A 241 17.48 -6.91 12.11
N SER A 242 17.35 -7.32 13.37
CA SER A 242 16.25 -6.90 14.24
C SER A 242 16.44 -5.53 14.90
N TYR A 243 17.61 -4.92 14.76
CA TYR A 243 17.95 -3.66 15.41
C TYR A 243 18.19 -2.55 14.38
N LEU A 244 17.83 -1.34 14.78
CA LEU A 244 17.99 -0.12 14.02
C LEU A 244 18.90 0.82 14.83
N LEU A 245 19.87 1.43 14.16
CA LEU A 245 20.61 2.56 14.69
C LEU A 245 19.91 3.83 14.22
N CYS A 246 19.39 4.58 15.17
CA CYS A 246 18.60 5.77 14.90
C CYS A 246 19.30 6.99 15.51
N SER A 247 19.36 8.10 14.77
CA SER A 247 19.83 9.39 15.28
C SER A 247 18.64 10.27 15.62
N TYR A 248 18.73 11.02 16.71
CA TYR A 248 17.76 12.05 17.07
C TYR A 248 18.47 13.27 17.64
N THR A 249 17.79 14.41 17.61
CA THR A 249 18.27 15.63 18.24
C THR A 249 17.67 15.74 19.64
N THR A 250 18.53 15.81 20.64
CA THR A 250 18.10 16.07 22.03
C THR A 250 17.50 17.47 22.16
N PRO A 251 16.65 17.74 23.16
CA PRO A 251 16.15 19.10 23.44
C PRO A 251 17.27 20.13 23.65
N SER A 252 18.44 19.67 24.09
CA SER A 252 19.67 20.47 24.23
C SER A 252 20.41 20.76 22.92
N GLY A 253 19.93 20.28 21.77
CA GLY A 253 20.53 20.51 20.46
C GLY A 253 21.71 19.60 20.10
N TYR A 254 22.02 18.60 20.93
CA TYR A 254 23.02 17.59 20.61
C TYR A 254 22.43 16.46 19.78
N GLU A 255 23.18 15.99 18.79
CA GLU A 255 22.87 14.78 18.03
C GLU A 255 23.24 13.55 18.87
N ALA A 256 22.26 12.69 19.13
CA ALA A 256 22.43 11.44 19.85
C ALA A 256 22.03 10.27 18.95
N ALA A 257 22.68 9.12 19.15
CA ALA A 257 22.33 7.89 18.46
C ALA A 257 21.85 6.84 19.45
N LEU A 258 20.80 6.12 19.09
CA LEU A 258 20.19 5.07 19.90
C LEU A 258 20.01 3.80 19.06
N ARG A 259 20.25 2.67 19.69
CA ARG A 259 19.93 1.37 19.11
C ARG A 259 18.55 0.93 19.59
N VAL A 260 17.63 0.75 18.65
CA VAL A 260 16.23 0.40 18.93
C VAL A 260 15.88 -0.92 18.24
N HIS A 261 15.02 -1.72 18.86
CA HIS A 261 14.49 -2.92 18.24
C HIS A 261 13.37 -2.57 17.25
N ARG A 262 13.34 -3.20 16.06
CA ARG A 262 12.39 -2.89 14.98
C ARG A 262 10.91 -3.01 15.36
N ASN A 263 10.57 -3.86 16.35
CA ASN A 263 9.18 -4.03 16.80
C ASN A 263 8.71 -2.93 17.77
N ASN A 264 9.61 -2.05 18.22
CA ASN A 264 9.28 -0.98 19.17
C ASN A 264 9.06 0.36 18.47
N VAL A 265 9.04 0.37 17.13
CA VAL A 265 9.04 1.58 16.32
C VAL A 265 8.17 1.40 15.09
N PHE A 266 7.52 2.48 14.69
CA PHE A 266 6.74 2.56 13.47
C PHE A 266 7.28 3.67 12.57
N VAL A 267 7.08 3.53 11.26
CA VAL A 267 7.54 4.52 10.28
C VAL A 267 6.49 5.63 10.13
N VAL A 268 6.87 6.85 10.50
CA VAL A 268 6.05 8.04 10.32
C VAL A 268 6.11 8.50 8.88
N HIS A 269 7.33 8.75 8.39
CA HIS A 269 7.56 9.32 7.07
C HIS A 269 8.64 8.52 6.33
N ARG A 270 8.35 8.17 5.08
CA ARG A 270 9.31 7.61 4.13
C ARG A 270 9.65 8.68 3.11
N GLY A 271 10.89 9.14 3.11
CA GLY A 271 11.40 10.07 2.10
C GLY A 271 11.22 9.52 0.69
N SER A 272 10.92 10.39 -0.26
CA SER A 272 10.86 10.00 -1.67
C SER A 272 12.25 9.57 -2.16
N VAL A 273 12.33 8.77 -3.23
CA VAL A 273 13.62 8.41 -3.86
C VAL A 273 14.42 9.66 -4.24
N PHE A 274 13.70 10.74 -4.59
CA PHE A 274 14.30 12.04 -4.89
C PHE A 274 14.92 12.70 -3.66
N ASP A 275 14.25 12.64 -2.50
CA ASP A 275 14.81 13.17 -1.24
C ASP A 275 16.07 12.41 -0.86
N ARG A 276 16.06 11.07 -1.04
CA ARG A 276 17.24 10.23 -0.78
C ARG A 276 18.41 10.57 -1.71
N PHE A 277 18.13 10.83 -2.99
CA PHE A 277 19.15 11.26 -3.94
C PHE A 277 19.73 12.63 -3.57
N TYR A 278 18.87 13.58 -3.24
CA TYR A 278 19.28 14.91 -2.79
C TYR A 278 20.14 14.84 -1.53
N GLU A 279 19.72 14.04 -0.55
CA GLU A 279 20.45 13.83 0.70
C GLU A 279 21.84 13.21 0.43
N SER A 280 21.91 12.16 -0.39
CA SER A 280 23.17 11.47 -0.68
C SER A 280 24.13 12.24 -1.59
N CYS A 281 23.62 12.97 -2.57
CA CYS A 281 24.46 13.61 -3.60
C CYS A 281 24.78 15.06 -3.29
N VAL A 282 23.96 15.74 -2.49
CA VAL A 282 24.10 17.17 -2.22
C VAL A 282 24.39 17.41 -0.74
N VAL A 283 23.56 16.87 0.16
CA VAL A 283 23.65 17.18 1.59
C VAL A 283 24.86 16.52 2.25
N GLU A 284 25.02 15.19 2.13
CA GLU A 284 26.12 14.46 2.79
C GLU A 284 27.52 14.99 2.41
N PRO A 285 27.85 15.26 1.12
CA PRO A 285 29.12 15.85 0.76
C PRO A 285 29.30 17.28 1.31
N LEU A 286 28.23 18.08 1.32
CA LEU A 286 28.26 19.44 1.87
C LEU A 286 28.48 19.42 3.38
N GLU A 287 27.79 18.55 4.11
CA GLU A 287 27.97 18.39 5.56
C GLU A 287 29.36 17.90 5.88
N PHE A 288 29.88 16.93 5.13
CA PHE A 288 31.27 16.50 5.26
C PHE A 288 32.24 17.67 5.08
N MET A 289 32.09 18.46 4.01
CA MET A 289 32.91 19.63 3.75
C MET A 289 32.81 20.66 4.89
N ILE A 290 31.60 20.95 5.37
CA ILE A 290 31.34 21.88 6.47
C ILE A 290 31.88 21.35 7.81
N SER A 291 31.95 20.05 8.00
CA SER A 291 32.47 19.43 9.23
C SER A 291 34.00 19.50 9.33
N THR A 292 34.71 19.70 8.21
CA THR A 292 36.17 19.89 8.23
C THR A 292 36.57 21.21 8.91
N PRO A 293 37.77 21.30 9.52
CA PRO A 293 38.24 22.54 10.18
C PRO A 293 38.24 23.75 9.25
N ILE A 294 38.56 23.52 7.97
CA ILE A 294 38.55 24.54 6.91
C ILE A 294 37.12 24.95 6.58
N GLY A 295 36.19 23.99 6.49
CA GLY A 295 34.77 24.26 6.26
C GLY A 295 34.09 25.00 7.40
N GLN A 296 34.43 24.71 8.66
CA GLN A 296 33.92 25.43 9.82
C GLN A 296 34.39 26.89 9.83
N SER A 297 35.67 27.12 9.57
CA SER A 297 36.21 28.48 9.44
C SER A 297 35.57 29.25 8.28
N ALA A 298 35.43 28.63 7.11
CA ALA A 298 34.75 29.23 5.97
C ALA A 298 33.27 29.54 6.27
N LYS A 299 32.56 28.65 6.97
CA LYS A 299 31.18 28.84 7.39
C LYS A 299 31.03 30.00 8.36
N GLU A 300 31.97 30.18 9.29
CA GLU A 300 31.96 31.32 10.22
C GLU A 300 32.20 32.64 9.49
N VAL A 301 33.13 32.68 8.55
CA VAL A 301 33.42 33.87 7.72
C VAL A 301 32.26 34.22 6.78
N LEU A 302 31.60 33.21 6.20
CA LEU A 302 30.48 33.40 5.27
C LEU A 302 29.13 33.61 5.96
N ARG A 303 29.02 33.33 7.27
CA ARG A 303 27.78 33.45 8.05
C ARG A 303 27.05 34.80 7.88
N PRO A 304 27.70 35.97 7.97
CA PRO A 304 27.01 37.25 7.76
C PRO A 304 26.50 37.41 6.33
N TYR A 305 27.28 36.98 5.33
CA TYR A 305 26.89 37.04 3.91
C TYR A 305 25.73 36.09 3.59
N MET A 306 25.73 34.89 4.18
CA MET A 306 24.64 33.93 4.01
C MET A 306 23.35 34.41 4.66
N ASN A 307 23.42 35.06 5.82
CA ASN A 307 22.24 35.63 6.48
C ASN A 307 21.62 36.76 5.65
N VAL A 308 22.47 37.61 5.07
CA VAL A 308 22.04 38.68 4.15
C VAL A 308 21.45 38.08 2.87
N ALA A 309 22.14 37.13 2.23
CA ALA A 309 21.66 36.45 1.04
C ALA A 309 20.33 35.72 1.28
N ARG A 310 20.14 35.10 2.46
CA ARG A 310 18.89 34.44 2.84
C ARG A 310 17.75 35.44 3.07
N ALA A 311 18.03 36.60 3.65
CA ALA A 311 17.05 37.67 3.83
C ALA A 311 16.57 38.25 2.48
N PHE A 312 17.47 38.36 1.49
CA PHE A 312 17.13 38.86 0.15
C PHE A 312 16.49 37.80 -0.75
N SER A 313 16.96 36.56 -0.70
CA SER A 313 16.44 35.46 -1.55
C SER A 313 15.19 34.79 -0.98
N GLY A 314 14.96 34.87 0.33
CA GLY A 314 13.81 34.24 1.00
C GLY A 314 12.46 34.63 0.40
N PRO A 315 12.14 35.93 0.26
CA PRO A 315 10.89 36.38 -0.36
C PRO A 315 10.77 35.94 -1.83
N ALA A 316 11.88 35.96 -2.58
CA ALA A 316 11.90 35.54 -3.98
C ALA A 316 11.61 34.03 -4.12
N LEU A 317 12.23 33.19 -3.28
CA LEU A 317 12.01 31.73 -3.30
C LEU A 317 10.59 31.35 -2.86
N VAL A 318 10.04 32.04 -1.85
CA VAL A 318 8.64 31.85 -1.44
C VAL A 318 7.69 32.25 -2.56
N ALA A 319 7.95 33.37 -3.24
CA ALA A 319 7.17 33.80 -4.40
C ALA A 319 7.27 32.80 -5.55
N THR A 320 8.47 32.32 -5.88
CA THR A 320 8.66 31.29 -6.93
C THR A 320 7.92 30.00 -6.60
N LYS A 321 7.95 29.55 -5.35
CA LYS A 321 7.20 28.37 -4.89
C LYS A 321 5.69 28.58 -5.01
N ALA A 322 5.19 29.75 -4.63
CA ALA A 322 3.78 30.11 -4.79
C ALA A 322 3.38 30.11 -6.27
N THR A 323 4.18 30.74 -7.13
CA THR A 323 3.93 30.78 -8.58
C THR A 323 3.89 29.38 -9.19
N LEU A 324 4.85 28.52 -8.87
CA LEU A 324 4.87 27.12 -9.33
C LEU A 324 3.66 26.32 -8.87
N MET A 325 3.22 26.51 -7.62
CA MET A 325 2.01 25.87 -7.12
C MET A 325 0.75 26.38 -7.82
N THR A 326 0.67 27.69 -8.10
CA THR A 326 -0.47 28.25 -8.84
C THR A 326 -0.50 27.80 -10.29
N THR A 327 0.64 27.72 -10.97
CA THR A 327 0.71 27.24 -12.35
C THR A 327 0.39 25.76 -12.44
N TYR A 328 0.87 24.95 -11.47
CA TYR A 328 0.52 23.53 -11.40
C TYR A 328 -0.97 23.30 -11.15
N ARG A 329 -1.58 24.06 -10.25
CA ARG A 329 -3.04 23.98 -10.02
C ARG A 329 -3.83 24.42 -11.23
N ALA A 330 -3.43 25.52 -11.87
CA ALA A 330 -4.07 26.02 -13.08
C ALA A 330 -3.94 25.03 -14.25
N SER A 331 -2.79 24.38 -14.42
CA SER A 331 -2.61 23.35 -15.45
C SER A 331 -3.44 22.10 -15.16
N SER A 332 -3.53 21.66 -13.90
CA SER A 332 -4.39 20.54 -13.53
C SER A 332 -5.88 20.82 -13.78
N ALA A 333 -6.34 22.03 -13.47
CA ALA A 333 -7.72 22.46 -13.73
C ALA A 333 -8.01 22.59 -15.24
N ALA A 334 -7.05 23.08 -16.02
CA ALA A 334 -7.17 23.16 -17.47
C ALA A 334 -7.23 21.78 -18.12
N ILE A 335 -6.43 20.81 -17.65
CA ILE A 335 -6.47 19.43 -18.13
C ILE A 335 -7.80 18.76 -17.77
N GLY A 336 -8.32 18.99 -16.57
CA GLY A 336 -9.65 18.52 -16.15
C GLY A 336 -10.78 19.07 -17.04
N ALA A 337 -10.75 20.37 -17.35
CA ALA A 337 -11.73 21.00 -18.23
C ALA A 337 -11.66 20.49 -19.69
N VAL A 338 -10.46 20.15 -20.18
CA VAL A 338 -10.29 19.54 -21.50
C VAL A 338 -10.83 18.11 -21.53
N LEU A 339 -10.59 17.33 -20.48
CA LEU A 339 -11.16 15.98 -20.35
C LEU A 339 -12.70 16.01 -20.29
N GLU A 340 -13.30 16.94 -19.54
CA GLU A 340 -14.77 17.13 -19.52
C GLU A 340 -15.35 17.57 -20.88
N SER A 341 -14.57 18.27 -21.71
CA SER A 341 -15.00 18.66 -23.05
C SER A 341 -14.93 17.52 -24.09
N LEU A 342 -14.12 16.49 -23.82
CA LEU A 342 -13.97 15.32 -24.68
C LEU A 342 -15.05 14.24 -24.42
N ASP A 343 -15.76 14.35 -23.28
CA ASP A 343 -16.84 13.43 -22.86
C ASP A 343 -18.26 13.92 -23.28
N LYS A 344 -18.36 14.98 -24.10
CA LYS A 344 -19.62 15.47 -24.70
C LYS A 344 -19.68 15.23 -26.21
#